data_AF-A0A9D4EHG7-F1
#
_entry.id   AF-A0A9D4EHG7-F1
#
_cell.length_a   1.000
_cell.length_b   1.000
_cell.length_c   1.000
_cell.angle_alpha   90.00
_cell.angle_beta   90.00
_cell.angle_gamma   90.00
#
_symmetry.space_group_name_H-M   'P 1'
#
loop_
_entity.id
_entity.type
_entity.pdbx_description
1 polymer ?
#
loop_
_entity_poly.entity_id
_entity_poly.type
_entity_poly.pdbx_seq_one_letter_code
_entity_poly.pdbx_strand_id
1 'polypeptide(L)'
;MDCKYVNADMFSFGEEDKRVFRIDSILKEEGAYAYVLRHCLANQLGGQALTLVLSQPSISAKISSAQKRKVINKMQYDLLYPSGGPVDISTFDVTLLAFLLSELRPTMNSASKVWINPDPGDFSEEADVTRLRMFRNKFVHEGSSKLSEKEFSALYVELRDVISRLAQSRLFRHG
;
A
#
# COMPACT_ATOMS: atom_id res chain seq x y z
N MET A 1 -17.20 -6.58 -11.21
CA MET A 1 -16.15 -5.91 -12.00
C MET A 1 -15.13 -6.97 -12.35
N ASP A 2 -15.03 -7.30 -13.64
CA ASP A 2 -14.21 -8.38 -14.18
C ASP A 2 -12.72 -8.01 -14.21
N CYS A 3 -11.86 -8.97 -13.85
CA CYS A 3 -10.40 -8.86 -13.75
C CYS A 3 -9.67 -8.73 -15.11
N LYS A 4 -10.32 -8.17 -16.12
CA LYS A 4 -9.83 -8.11 -17.52
C LYS A 4 -9.32 -6.72 -17.96
N TYR A 5 -9.29 -5.73 -17.07
CA TYR A 5 -8.98 -4.34 -17.42
C TYR A 5 -7.61 -3.84 -16.96
N VAL A 6 -6.77 -4.67 -16.36
CA VAL A 6 -5.36 -4.30 -16.08
C VAL A 6 -4.51 -4.69 -17.30
N ASN A 7 -4.73 -4.00 -18.43
CA ASN A 7 -3.95 -4.22 -19.65
C ASN A 7 -2.74 -3.27 -19.69
N ALA A 8 -1.66 -3.70 -20.36
CA ALA A 8 -0.37 -3.00 -20.45
C ALA A 8 -0.47 -1.56 -21.00
N ASP A 9 -1.60 -1.23 -21.62
CA ASP A 9 -1.90 0.08 -22.21
C ASP A 9 -2.28 1.17 -21.18
N MET A 10 -2.49 0.82 -19.90
CA MET A 10 -2.81 1.82 -18.86
C MET A 10 -1.70 2.86 -18.64
N PHE A 11 -0.51 2.65 -19.22
CA PHE A 11 0.68 3.45 -18.97
C PHE A 11 1.36 4.06 -20.21
N SER A 12 0.66 4.15 -21.34
CA SER A 12 1.22 4.69 -22.59
C SER A 12 0.75 6.13 -22.83
N PHE A 13 1.49 7.16 -22.42
CA PHE A 13 1.26 8.52 -22.95
C PHE A 13 2.52 9.38 -23.10
N GLY A 14 2.53 10.12 -24.21
CA GLY A 14 3.60 10.97 -24.72
C GLY A 14 3.67 12.37 -24.10
N GLU A 15 4.76 13.04 -24.43
CA GLU A 15 5.23 14.30 -23.85
C GLU A 15 4.38 15.48 -24.40
N GLU A 16 3.70 16.33 -23.63
CA GLU A 16 4.30 17.50 -22.99
C GLU A 16 3.43 18.31 -21.99
N ASP A 17 2.22 17.93 -21.58
CA ASP A 17 1.43 18.67 -20.55
C ASP A 17 1.51 18.05 -19.15
N LYS A 18 2.74 17.77 -18.71
CA LYS A 18 3.03 16.69 -17.76
C LYS A 18 2.82 17.01 -16.28
N ARG A 19 2.85 18.26 -15.79
CA ARG A 19 2.93 18.49 -14.32
C ARG A 19 1.61 18.35 -13.57
N VAL A 20 0.53 18.97 -14.06
CA VAL A 20 -0.79 18.91 -13.39
C VAL A 20 -1.48 17.59 -13.69
N PHE A 21 -1.37 17.10 -14.93
CA PHE A 21 -1.90 15.78 -15.32
C PHE A 21 -1.18 14.61 -14.64
N ARG A 22 0.14 14.68 -14.36
CA ARG A 22 0.83 13.58 -13.65
C ARG A 22 0.39 13.44 -12.20
N ILE A 23 0.08 14.53 -11.51
CA ILE A 23 -0.39 14.48 -10.12
C ILE A 23 -1.84 14.01 -10.09
N ASP A 24 -2.68 14.53 -10.98
CA ASP A 24 -4.09 14.13 -11.07
C ASP A 24 -4.25 12.67 -11.56
N SER A 25 -3.33 12.20 -12.43
CA SER A 25 -3.18 10.78 -12.76
C SER A 25 -2.60 9.97 -11.61
N ILE A 26 -1.64 10.47 -10.82
CA ILE A 26 -1.16 9.80 -9.59
C ILE A 26 -2.28 9.69 -8.54
N LEU A 27 -3.17 10.68 -8.44
CA LEU A 27 -4.34 10.66 -7.55
C LEU A 27 -5.48 9.77 -8.08
N LYS A 28 -5.61 9.63 -9.41
CA LYS A 28 -6.44 8.56 -10.01
C LYS A 28 -5.77 7.18 -9.88
N GLU A 29 -4.44 7.11 -9.88
CA GLU A 29 -3.62 5.93 -9.61
C GLU A 29 -3.50 5.62 -8.10
N GLU A 30 -3.84 6.52 -7.18
CA GLU A 30 -4.07 6.15 -5.76
C GLU A 30 -5.14 5.06 -5.69
N GLY A 31 -6.13 5.13 -6.59
CA GLY A 31 -7.08 4.06 -6.85
C GLY A 31 -6.39 2.76 -7.28
N ALA A 32 -5.39 2.81 -8.15
CA ALA A 32 -4.65 1.65 -8.63
C ALA A 32 -3.72 1.05 -7.55
N TYR A 33 -2.99 1.86 -6.78
CA TYR A 33 -2.09 1.37 -5.73
C TYR A 33 -2.88 0.81 -4.55
N ALA A 34 -3.92 1.55 -4.12
CA ALA A 34 -4.82 1.05 -3.10
C ALA A 34 -5.57 -0.18 -3.61
N TYR A 35 -5.92 -0.27 -4.90
CA TYR A 35 -6.50 -1.48 -5.48
C TYR A 35 -5.56 -2.68 -5.37
N VAL A 36 -4.29 -2.55 -5.79
CA VAL A 36 -3.30 -3.64 -5.68
C VAL A 36 -3.12 -4.07 -4.23
N LEU A 37 -2.96 -3.12 -3.29
CA LEU A 37 -2.79 -3.44 -1.88
C LEU A 37 -4.05 -4.05 -1.24
N ARG A 38 -5.25 -3.57 -1.61
CA ARG A 38 -6.53 -4.16 -1.17
C ARG A 38 -6.68 -5.57 -1.71
N HIS A 39 -6.27 -5.82 -2.95
CA HIS A 39 -6.30 -7.15 -3.54
C HIS A 39 -5.33 -8.09 -2.83
N CYS A 40 -4.09 -7.65 -2.58
CA CYS A 40 -3.12 -8.39 -1.77
C CYS A 40 -3.67 -8.72 -0.37
N LEU A 41 -4.33 -7.75 0.26
CA LEU A 41 -4.92 -7.93 1.59
C LEU A 41 -6.06 -8.95 1.55
N ALA A 42 -6.95 -8.86 0.57
CA ALA A 42 -8.03 -9.81 0.37
C ALA A 42 -7.51 -11.24 0.15
N ASN A 43 -6.44 -11.41 -0.63
CA ASN A 43 -5.79 -12.70 -0.84
C ASN A 43 -5.17 -13.24 0.46
N GLN A 44 -4.50 -12.40 1.24
CA GLN A 44 -3.90 -12.79 2.51
C GLN A 44 -4.95 -13.18 3.56
N LEU A 45 -6.14 -12.59 3.51
CA LEU A 45 -7.27 -12.99 4.34
C LEU A 45 -7.82 -14.36 3.96
N GLY A 46 -7.59 -14.86 2.74
CA GLY A 46 -8.03 -16.19 2.31
C GLY A 46 -9.54 -16.40 2.46
N GLY A 47 -10.34 -15.35 2.25
CA GLY A 47 -11.79 -15.36 2.45
C GLY A 47 -12.26 -15.19 3.90
N GLN A 48 -11.35 -15.06 4.87
CA GLN A 48 -11.71 -14.73 6.26
C GLN A 48 -12.22 -13.29 6.36
N ALA A 49 -13.24 -13.08 7.19
CA ALA A 49 -13.66 -11.73 7.53
C ALA A 49 -12.53 -11.00 8.25
N LEU A 50 -12.18 -9.80 7.78
CA LEU A 50 -11.11 -8.99 8.37
C LEU A 50 -11.36 -8.75 9.87
N THR A 51 -12.62 -8.58 10.29
CA THR A 51 -13.00 -8.44 11.71
C THR A 51 -12.55 -9.63 12.57
N LEU A 52 -12.59 -10.85 12.05
CA LEU A 52 -12.14 -12.06 12.76
C LEU A 52 -10.62 -12.06 12.91
N VAL A 53 -9.90 -11.70 11.85
CA VAL A 53 -8.43 -11.60 11.87
C VAL A 53 -7.97 -10.49 12.82
N LEU A 54 -8.62 -9.32 12.80
CA LEU A 54 -8.33 -8.20 13.70
C LEU A 54 -8.64 -8.51 15.17
N SER A 55 -9.53 -9.49 15.43
CA SER A 55 -9.87 -9.95 16.78
C SER A 55 -8.86 -10.96 17.34
N GLN A 56 -7.95 -11.49 16.52
CA GLN A 56 -6.91 -12.40 17.00
C GLN A 56 -6.00 -11.69 18.02
N PRO A 57 -5.71 -12.27 19.20
CA PRO A 57 -4.94 -11.61 20.26
C PRO A 57 -3.54 -11.13 19.82
N SER A 58 -2.88 -11.88 18.94
CA SER A 58 -1.58 -11.53 18.38
C SER A 58 -1.65 -10.27 17.50
N ILE A 59 -2.69 -10.16 16.66
CA ILE A 59 -2.91 -9.04 15.75
C ILE A 59 -3.40 -7.81 16.50
N SER A 60 -4.37 -7.96 17.42
CA SER A 60 -4.88 -6.83 18.21
C SER A 60 -3.81 -6.22 19.12
N ALA A 61 -2.89 -7.03 19.66
CA ALA A 61 -1.73 -6.55 20.42
C ALA A 61 -0.77 -5.74 19.54
N LYS A 62 -0.47 -6.20 18.32
CA LYS A 62 0.35 -5.47 17.34
C LYS A 62 -0.26 -4.12 16.97
N ILE A 63 -1.57 -4.09 16.68
CA ILE A 63 -2.30 -2.86 16.34
C ILE A 63 -2.31 -1.88 17.50
N SER A 64 -2.58 -2.34 18.71
CA SER A 64 -2.55 -1.52 19.93
C SER A 64 -1.16 -0.93 20.20
N SER A 65 -0.11 -1.74 19.97
CA SER A 65 1.28 -1.29 20.08
C SER A 65 1.62 -0.25 19.01
N ALA A 66 1.19 -0.45 17.77
CA ALA A 66 1.37 0.48 16.67
C ALA A 66 0.68 1.83 16.94
N GLN A 67 -0.55 1.82 17.47
CA GLN A 67 -1.26 3.04 17.87
C GLN A 67 -0.50 3.80 18.96
N LYS A 68 -0.01 3.12 20.01
CA LYS A 68 0.79 3.72 21.08
C LYS A 68 2.08 4.35 20.56
N ARG A 69 2.72 3.71 19.57
CA ARG A 69 3.92 4.22 18.89
C ARG A 69 3.62 5.29 17.82
N LYS A 70 2.35 5.67 17.63
CA LYS A 70 1.89 6.62 16.59
C LYS A 70 2.23 6.20 15.17
N VAL A 71 2.33 4.90 14.94
CA VAL A 71 2.55 4.29 13.63
C VAL A 71 1.28 4.37 12.78
N ILE A 72 0.13 4.16 13.43
CA ILE A 72 -1.19 4.48 12.90
C ILE A 72 -1.82 5.55 13.78
N ASN A 73 -2.58 6.46 13.18
CA ASN A 73 -3.26 7.53 13.91
C ASN A 73 -4.62 7.05 14.46
N LYS A 74 -5.28 7.91 15.26
CA LYS A 74 -6.59 7.58 15.84
C LYS A 74 -7.65 7.29 14.77
N MET A 75 -7.71 8.09 13.71
CA MET A 75 -8.67 7.90 12.62
C MET A 75 -8.48 6.54 11.94
N GLN A 76 -7.25 6.16 11.63
CA GLN A 76 -6.92 4.84 11.07
C GLN A 76 -7.25 3.69 12.02
N TYR A 77 -7.01 3.87 13.33
CA TYR A 77 -7.39 2.88 14.34
C TYR A 77 -8.91 2.70 14.42
N ASP A 78 -9.67 3.79 14.40
CA ASP A 78 -11.13 3.77 14.47
C ASP A 78 -11.75 3.12 13.20
N LEU A 79 -11.05 3.14 12.05
CA LEU A 79 -11.42 2.36 10.85
C LEU A 79 -11.22 0.85 11.02
N LEU A 80 -10.26 0.42 11.84
CA LEU A 80 -10.04 -1.00 12.16
C LEU A 80 -11.03 -1.52 13.20
N TYR A 81 -11.49 -0.65 14.09
CA TYR A 81 -12.43 -0.97 15.18
C TYR A 81 -13.62 -0.01 15.17
N PRO A 82 -14.50 -0.08 14.14
CA PRO A 82 -15.63 0.82 14.03
C PRO A 82 -16.63 0.58 15.17
N SER A 83 -17.27 1.66 15.64
CA SER A 83 -18.29 1.58 16.70
C SER A 83 -19.60 0.91 16.25
N GLY A 84 -19.75 0.63 14.95
CA GLY A 84 -20.87 -0.10 14.38
C GLY A 84 -20.62 -0.52 12.93
N GLY A 85 -21.16 -1.68 12.54
CA GLY A 85 -21.02 -2.23 11.19
C GLY A 85 -19.72 -3.01 10.93
N PRO A 86 -19.61 -3.66 9.76
CA PRO A 86 -18.39 -4.36 9.36
C PRO A 86 -17.28 -3.37 9.00
N VAL A 87 -16.03 -3.83 9.10
CA VAL A 87 -14.86 -3.07 8.64
C VAL A 87 -14.90 -2.95 7.12
N ASP A 88 -14.86 -1.71 6.62
CA ASP A 88 -14.83 -1.41 5.19
C ASP A 88 -13.39 -1.17 4.71
N ILE A 89 -12.83 -2.16 4.01
CA ILE A 89 -11.47 -2.10 3.45
C ILE A 89 -11.35 -0.99 2.38
N SER A 90 -12.45 -0.59 1.74
CA SER A 90 -12.43 0.44 0.69
C SER A 90 -12.08 1.82 1.25
N THR A 91 -12.31 2.06 2.55
CA THR A 91 -11.98 3.32 3.21
C THR A 91 -10.52 3.40 3.67
N PHE A 92 -9.75 2.32 3.51
CA PHE A 92 -8.36 2.30 3.96
C PHE A 92 -7.46 3.06 2.98
N ASP A 93 -6.60 3.91 3.54
CA ASP A 93 -5.52 4.55 2.81
C ASP A 93 -4.34 3.58 2.59
N VAL A 94 -3.41 3.96 1.70
CA VAL A 94 -2.22 3.18 1.36
C VAL A 94 -1.37 2.85 2.59
N THR A 95 -1.28 3.76 3.56
CA THR A 95 -0.48 3.58 4.78
C THR A 95 -1.07 2.49 5.67
N LEU A 96 -2.39 2.51 5.87
CA LEU A 96 -3.12 1.51 6.65
C LEU A 96 -3.10 0.14 5.96
N LEU A 97 -3.24 0.10 4.63
CA LEU A 97 -3.14 -1.13 3.85
C LEU A 97 -1.74 -1.75 3.94
N ALA A 98 -0.68 -0.94 3.77
CA ALA A 98 0.70 -1.41 3.90
C ALA A 98 0.99 -1.93 5.31
N PHE A 99 0.49 -1.25 6.34
CA PHE A 99 0.60 -1.70 7.73
C PHE A 99 -0.07 -3.06 7.95
N LEU A 100 -1.32 -3.24 7.49
CA LEU A 100 -2.05 -4.49 7.67
C LEU A 100 -1.39 -5.67 6.94
N LEU A 101 -0.98 -5.48 5.68
CA LEU A 101 -0.23 -6.51 4.92
C LEU A 101 1.00 -6.98 5.68
N SER A 102 1.62 -6.06 6.43
CA SER A 102 2.81 -6.34 7.21
C SER A 102 2.49 -7.10 8.51
N GLU A 103 1.51 -6.63 9.26
CA GLU A 103 1.20 -7.22 10.57
C GLU A 103 0.51 -8.58 10.47
N LEU A 104 -0.24 -8.82 9.40
CA LEU A 104 -1.00 -10.04 9.17
C LEU A 104 -0.15 -11.19 8.64
N ARG A 105 1.13 -10.99 8.30
CA ARG A 105 1.99 -12.08 7.82
C ARG A 105 2.50 -12.93 8.98
N PRO A 106 2.27 -14.26 8.96
CA PRO A 106 2.80 -15.17 9.98
C PRO A 106 4.34 -15.27 9.95
N THR A 107 4.95 -15.07 8.77
CA THR A 107 6.38 -15.24 8.51
C THR A 107 7.19 -13.95 8.59
N MET A 108 6.54 -12.79 8.76
CA MET A 108 7.24 -11.52 8.89
C MET A 108 7.83 -11.38 10.27
N ASN A 109 9.15 -11.55 10.35
CA ASN A 109 9.91 -11.15 11.53
C ASN A 109 9.82 -9.63 11.70
N SER A 110 8.92 -9.24 12.61
CA SER A 110 8.71 -7.91 13.18
C SER A 110 8.09 -6.87 12.26
N ALA A 111 7.14 -6.13 12.84
CA ALA A 111 6.71 -4.81 12.42
C ALA A 111 7.89 -3.93 11.96
N SER A 112 9.08 -4.10 12.54
CA SER A 112 10.24 -3.22 12.28
C SER A 112 10.66 -3.15 10.81
N LYS A 113 10.55 -4.21 10.01
CA LYS A 113 11.08 -4.18 8.64
C LYS A 113 10.32 -3.24 7.71
N VAL A 114 8.99 -3.14 7.86
CA VAL A 114 8.20 -2.25 6.99
C VAL A 114 8.34 -0.77 7.35
N TRP A 115 8.88 -0.48 8.54
CA TRP A 115 9.21 0.88 8.98
C TRP A 115 10.68 1.26 8.73
N ILE A 116 11.51 0.32 8.26
CA ILE A 116 12.91 0.53 7.89
C ILE A 116 13.01 0.66 6.37
N ASN A 117 13.84 1.59 5.88
CA ASN A 117 14.06 1.71 4.44
C ASN A 117 14.74 0.43 3.92
N PRO A 118 14.18 -0.23 2.90
CA PRO A 118 14.79 -1.44 2.35
C PRO A 118 16.10 -1.11 1.63
N ASP A 119 17.02 -2.07 1.63
CA ASP A 119 18.23 -1.98 0.82
C ASP A 119 17.87 -1.87 -0.67
N PRO A 120 18.63 -1.13 -1.49
CA PRO A 120 18.33 -0.99 -2.93
C PRO A 120 18.26 -2.32 -3.69
N GLY A 121 18.98 -3.36 -3.22
CA GLY A 121 18.98 -4.70 -3.80
C GLY A 121 17.93 -5.66 -3.21
N ASP A 122 17.13 -5.23 -2.23
CA ASP A 122 16.09 -6.06 -1.62
C ASP A 122 14.79 -5.96 -2.44
N PHE A 123 14.52 -6.99 -3.25
CA PHE A 123 13.29 -7.10 -4.06
C PHE A 123 12.23 -8.01 -3.42
N SER A 124 12.28 -8.20 -2.10
CA SER A 124 11.24 -8.92 -1.37
C SER A 124 9.90 -8.18 -1.41
N GLU A 125 8.83 -8.93 -1.21
CA GLU A 125 7.47 -8.39 -1.11
C GLU A 125 7.36 -7.38 0.06
N GLU A 126 8.07 -7.63 1.15
CA GLU A 126 8.26 -6.75 2.31
C GLU A 126 8.82 -5.37 1.88
N ALA A 127 9.91 -5.41 1.13
CA ALA A 127 10.61 -4.23 0.67
C ALA A 127 9.73 -3.41 -0.29
N ASP A 128 8.99 -4.09 -1.16
CA ASP A 128 8.09 -3.45 -2.12
C ASP A 128 6.86 -2.81 -1.47
N VAL A 129 6.24 -3.46 -0.47
CA VAL A 129 5.17 -2.84 0.35
C VAL A 129 5.71 -1.60 1.08
N THR A 130 6.95 -1.66 1.55
CA THR A 130 7.60 -0.52 2.23
C THR A 130 7.86 0.64 1.28
N ARG A 131 8.38 0.36 0.08
CA ARG A 131 8.59 1.37 -0.97
C ARG A 131 7.29 2.07 -1.35
N LEU A 132 6.18 1.34 -1.50
CA LEU A 132 4.86 1.96 -1.76
C LEU A 132 4.45 2.96 -0.67
N ARG A 133 4.60 2.57 0.60
CA ARG A 133 4.35 3.47 1.74
C ARG A 133 5.23 4.72 1.68
N MET A 134 6.52 4.54 1.37
CA MET A 134 7.48 5.64 1.25
C MET A 134 7.14 6.59 0.10
N PHE A 135 6.80 6.06 -1.08
CA PHE A 135 6.38 6.87 -2.23
C PHE A 135 5.18 7.74 -1.89
N ARG A 136 4.12 7.14 -1.32
CA ARG A 136 2.94 7.89 -0.89
C ARG A 136 3.32 8.98 0.11
N ASN A 137 4.13 8.65 1.12
CA ASN A 137 4.55 9.64 2.11
C ASN A 137 5.36 10.78 1.47
N LYS A 138 6.25 10.47 0.54
CA LYS A 138 7.05 11.47 -0.17
C LYS A 138 6.16 12.39 -1.02
N PHE A 139 5.25 11.82 -1.81
CA PHE A 139 4.32 12.60 -2.63
C PHE A 139 3.38 13.49 -1.79
N VAL A 140 2.90 12.99 -0.66
CA VAL A 140 1.98 13.71 0.24
C VAL A 140 2.70 14.79 1.07
N HIS A 141 3.90 14.51 1.59
CA HIS A 141 4.62 15.43 2.49
C HIS A 141 5.47 16.47 1.76
N GLU A 142 6.21 16.06 0.72
CA GLU A 142 7.03 17.02 -0.04
C GLU A 142 6.14 17.82 -0.99
N GLY A 143 5.03 17.23 -1.44
CA GLY A 143 4.25 17.76 -2.54
C GLY A 143 5.01 17.50 -3.83
N SER A 144 4.38 16.80 -4.77
CA SER A 144 4.92 16.51 -6.11
C SER A 144 5.46 17.74 -6.85
N SER A 145 4.98 18.95 -6.50
CA SER A 145 5.47 20.23 -7.04
C SER A 145 6.85 20.67 -6.54
N LYS A 146 7.40 20.05 -5.47
CA LYS A 146 8.75 20.33 -4.95
C LYS A 146 9.82 19.39 -5.48
N LEU A 147 9.42 18.30 -6.15
CA LEU A 147 10.35 17.37 -6.78
C LEU A 147 10.83 17.97 -8.10
N SER A 148 12.14 17.88 -8.36
CA SER A 148 12.65 18.14 -9.70
C SER A 148 12.10 17.11 -10.69
N GLU A 149 12.08 17.45 -11.98
CA GLU A 149 11.61 16.53 -13.02
C GLU A 149 12.40 15.20 -13.04
N LYS A 150 13.71 15.27 -12.79
CA LYS A 150 14.58 14.11 -12.68
C LYS A 150 14.21 13.22 -11.49
N GLU A 151 13.99 13.81 -10.32
CA GLU A 151 13.59 13.07 -9.12
C GLU A 151 12.21 12.45 -9.29
N PHE A 152 11.25 13.22 -9.82
CA PHE A 152 9.92 12.71 -10.11
C PHE A 152 9.97 11.53 -11.08
N SER A 153 10.71 11.65 -12.18
CA SER A 153 10.80 10.58 -13.19
C SER A 153 11.43 9.32 -12.62
N ALA A 154 12.47 9.45 -11.79
CA ALA A 154 13.11 8.30 -11.14
C ALA A 154 12.15 7.60 -10.18
N LEU A 155 11.46 8.37 -9.31
CA LEU A 155 10.48 7.82 -8.37
C LEU A 155 9.31 7.15 -9.09
N TYR A 156 8.85 7.73 -10.21
CA TYR A 156 7.75 7.17 -10.99
C TYR A 156 8.12 5.83 -11.64
N VAL A 157 9.33 5.72 -12.21
CA VAL A 157 9.83 4.44 -12.76
C VAL A 157 9.94 3.38 -11.67
N GLU A 158 10.55 3.73 -10.53
CA GLU A 158 10.70 2.79 -9.41
C GLU A 158 9.34 2.33 -8.85
N LEU A 159 8.37 3.26 -8.75
CA LEU A 159 7.00 2.95 -8.35
C LEU A 159 6.33 1.94 -9.30
N ARG A 160 6.46 2.13 -10.61
CA ARG A 160 5.91 1.19 -11.60
C ARG A 160 6.55 -0.19 -11.50
N ASP A 161 7.86 -0.26 -11.27
CA ASP A 161 8.56 -1.52 -11.10
C ASP A 161 8.12 -2.25 -9.83
N VAL A 162 7.97 -1.52 -8.71
CA VAL A 162 7.45 -2.03 -7.43
C VAL A 162 6.05 -2.61 -7.61
N ILE A 163 5.15 -1.89 -8.28
CA ILE A 163 3.78 -2.37 -8.53
C ILE A 163 3.81 -3.63 -9.41
N SER A 164 4.64 -3.63 -10.44
CA SER A 164 4.78 -4.77 -11.36
C SER A 164 5.28 -6.01 -10.65
N ARG A 165 6.24 -5.87 -9.73
CA ARG A 165 6.72 -6.96 -8.89
C ARG A 165 5.64 -7.46 -7.94
N LEU A 166 4.94 -6.56 -7.24
CA LEU A 166 3.85 -6.94 -6.34
C LEU A 166 2.72 -7.66 -7.07
N ALA A 167 2.30 -7.17 -8.24
CA ALA A 167 1.28 -7.81 -9.07
C ALA A 167 1.69 -9.23 -9.54
N GLN A 168 2.99 -9.49 -9.63
CA GLN A 168 3.53 -10.80 -9.98
C GLN A 168 3.85 -11.67 -8.78
N SER A 169 3.76 -11.11 -7.57
CA SER A 169 4.17 -11.74 -6.33
C SER A 169 3.12 -12.72 -5.79
N ARG A 170 3.49 -13.49 -4.78
CA ARG A 170 2.57 -14.40 -4.08
C ARG A 170 1.51 -13.66 -3.27
N LEU A 171 1.74 -12.40 -2.92
CA LEU A 171 0.69 -11.56 -2.33
C LEU A 171 -0.48 -11.36 -3.28
N PHE A 172 -0.18 -11.24 -4.57
CA PHE A 172 -1.16 -10.88 -5.57
C PHE A 172 -1.79 -12.09 -6.26
N ARG A 173 -1.05 -13.20 -6.39
CA ARG A 173 -1.59 -14.44 -6.97
C ARG A 173 -2.21 -15.31 -5.88
N HIS A 174 -3.41 -15.85 -6.13
CA HIS A 174 -4.10 -16.77 -5.24
C HIS A 174 -3.17 -17.87 -4.69
N GLY A 175 -3.26 -18.12 -3.38
CA GLY A 175 -2.82 -19.37 -2.77
C GLY A 175 -3.78 -20.51 -3.10
#